data_AF-A0A1F8GL63-F1
#
_entry.id   AF-A0A1F8GL63-F1
#
_cell.length_a   1.000
_cell.length_b   1.000
_cell.length_c   1.000
_cell.angle_alpha   90.00
_cell.angle_beta   90.00
_cell.angle_gamma   90.00
#
_symmetry.space_group_name_H-M   'P 1'
#
loop_
_entity.id
_entity.type
_entity.pdbx_description
1 polymer ?
#
loop_
_entity_poly.entity_id
_entity_poly.type
_entity_poly.pdbx_seq_one_letter_code
_entity_poly.pdbx_strand_id
1 'polypeptide(L)'
;MKINICPICVLVGGTWLTLSFLVAWSYLDPGRFIIPIAILMGGSVVGIAYQGVQKIEWANKHPLTWKLMTIITGMPVSYALVFNLSKSVVILEFILLLLTAYFFFVEWQKKPRGSGESQKIRDIEKKMKQCC
;
A
#
# COMPACT_ATOMS: atom_id res chain seq x y z
N MET A 1 -10.29 -12.19 16.55
CA MET A 1 -9.52 -11.06 15.96
C MET A 1 -10.10 -10.79 14.58
N LYS A 2 -10.66 -9.59 14.34
CA LYS A 2 -11.21 -9.23 13.01
C LYS A 2 -10.10 -8.54 12.24
N ILE A 3 -9.41 -9.30 11.39
CA ILE A 3 -8.37 -8.75 10.53
C ILE A 3 -9.09 -8.04 9.37
N ASN A 4 -9.21 -6.72 9.46
CA ASN A 4 -9.71 -5.92 8.34
C ASN A 4 -8.57 -5.71 7.33
N ILE A 5 -8.20 -6.80 6.66
CA ILE A 5 -7.25 -6.76 5.55
C ILE A 5 -7.91 -6.06 4.36
N CYS A 6 -7.22 -5.08 3.77
CA CYS A 6 -7.65 -4.50 2.51
C CYS A 6 -7.46 -5.55 1.42
N PRO A 7 -8.53 -6.09 0.81
CA PRO A 7 -8.42 -7.15 -0.19
C PRO A 7 -7.58 -6.69 -1.39
N ILE A 8 -7.65 -5.40 -1.74
CA ILE A 8 -6.86 -4.79 -2.81
C ILE A 8 -5.36 -4.85 -2.49
N CYS A 9 -4.95 -4.59 -1.23
CA CYS A 9 -3.55 -4.65 -0.83
C CYS A 9 -2.99 -6.07 -0.92
N VAL A 10 -3.77 -7.09 -0.56
CA VAL A 10 -3.35 -8.50 -0.67
C VAL A 10 -3.29 -8.94 -2.12
N LEU A 11 -4.25 -8.53 -2.96
CA LEU A 11 -4.24 -8.86 -4.37
C LEU A 11 -3.05 -8.23 -5.10
N VAL A 12 -2.85 -6.92 -4.93
CA VAL A 12 -1.72 -6.21 -5.55
C VAL A 12 -0.40 -6.75 -5.03
N GLY A 13 -0.26 -6.85 -3.69
CA GLY A 13 0.92 -7.37 -3.01
C GLY A 13 1.29 -8.79 -3.42
N GLY A 14 0.31 -9.69 -3.39
CA GLY A 14 0.49 -11.09 -3.76
C GLY A 14 0.82 -11.25 -5.25
N THR A 15 0.20 -10.46 -6.12
CA THR A 15 0.43 -10.53 -7.58
C THR A 15 1.87 -10.18 -7.91
N TRP A 16 2.37 -9.03 -7.44
CA TRP A 16 3.74 -8.64 -7.76
C TRP A 16 4.77 -9.53 -7.07
N LEU A 17 4.52 -9.98 -5.84
CA LEU A 17 5.43 -10.89 -5.14
C LEU A 17 5.53 -12.25 -5.87
N THR A 18 4.41 -12.76 -6.37
CA THR A 18 4.38 -14.00 -7.18
C THR A 18 5.18 -13.80 -8.47
N LEU A 19 4.96 -12.68 -9.17
CA LEU A 19 5.73 -12.35 -10.38
C LEU A 19 7.23 -12.23 -10.11
N SER A 20 7.62 -11.53 -9.04
CA SER A 20 9.02 -11.42 -8.60
C SER A 20 9.63 -12.78 -8.30
N PHE A 21 8.88 -13.68 -7.65
CA PHE A 21 9.34 -15.05 -7.36
C PHE A 21 9.56 -15.87 -8.65
N LEU A 22 8.62 -15.80 -9.60
CA LEU A 22 8.72 -16.49 -10.89
C LEU A 22 9.90 -15.99 -11.74
N VAL A 23 10.16 -14.68 -11.72
CA VAL A 23 11.31 -14.06 -12.39
C VAL A 23 12.63 -14.48 -11.70
N ALA A 24 12.68 -14.48 -10.37
CA ALA A 24 13.88 -14.87 -9.62
C ALA A 24 14.26 -16.35 -9.76
N TRP A 25 13.30 -17.23 -10.08
CA TRP A 25 13.53 -18.64 -10.39
C TRP A 25 13.80 -18.92 -11.87
N SER A 26 13.97 -17.87 -12.68
CA SER A 26 14.19 -17.94 -14.13
C SER A 26 13.07 -18.66 -14.90
N TYR A 27 11.86 -18.71 -14.34
CA TYR A 27 10.69 -19.27 -15.02
C TYR A 27 10.09 -18.27 -16.02
N LEU A 28 10.25 -16.97 -15.74
CA LEU A 28 9.78 -15.85 -16.57
C LEU A 28 10.95 -14.97 -17.02
N ASP A 29 10.85 -14.45 -18.25
CA ASP A 29 11.81 -13.51 -18.81
C ASP A 29 11.70 -12.15 -18.11
N PRO A 30 12.79 -11.65 -17.47
CA PRO A 30 12.75 -10.38 -16.74
C PRO A 30 12.39 -9.21 -17.65
N GLY A 31 12.78 -9.23 -18.93
CA GLY A 31 12.56 -8.12 -19.86
C GLY A 31 11.08 -7.80 -20.11
N ARG A 32 10.18 -8.78 -19.99
CA ARG A 32 8.73 -8.57 -20.17
C ARG A 32 7.97 -8.25 -18.89
N PHE A 33 8.43 -8.77 -17.76
CA PHE A 33 7.69 -8.69 -16.50
C PHE A 33 8.20 -7.61 -15.55
N ILE A 34 9.36 -7.01 -15.82
CA ILE A 34 9.93 -5.94 -14.99
C ILE A 34 9.03 -4.70 -14.90
N ILE A 35 8.40 -4.28 -16.01
CA ILE A 35 7.52 -3.11 -16.05
C ILE A 35 6.23 -3.34 -15.25
N PRO A 36 5.48 -4.44 -15.46
CA PRO A 36 4.32 -4.77 -14.63
C PRO A 36 4.64 -4.81 -13.13
N ILE A 37 5.75 -5.45 -12.75
CA ILE A 37 6.18 -5.55 -11.35
C ILE A 37 6.45 -4.15 -10.78
N ALA A 38 7.20 -3.32 -11.50
CA ALA A 38 7.50 -1.95 -11.07
C ALA A 38 6.25 -1.10 -10.85
N ILE A 39 5.26 -1.21 -11.74
CA ILE A 39 3.98 -0.49 -11.60
C ILE A 39 3.21 -0.97 -10.36
N LEU A 40 3.15 -2.28 -10.11
CA LEU A 40 2.46 -2.84 -8.95
C LEU A 40 3.15 -2.48 -7.62
N MET A 41 4.49 -2.49 -7.61
CA MET A 41 5.26 -2.02 -6.44
C MET A 41 5.06 -0.52 -6.20
N GLY A 42 5.13 0.30 -7.26
CA GLY A 42 4.85 1.74 -7.15
C GLY A 42 3.45 2.03 -6.62
N GLY A 43 2.45 1.26 -7.07
CA GLY A 43 1.09 1.31 -6.53
C GLY A 43 1.02 0.97 -5.04
N SER A 44 1.82 0.01 -4.58
CA SER A 44 1.94 -0.34 -3.15
C SER A 44 2.54 0.80 -2.33
N VAL A 45 3.59 1.47 -2.85
CA VAL A 45 4.19 2.66 -2.21
C VAL A 45 3.18 3.79 -2.06
N VAL A 46 2.41 4.09 -3.10
CA VAL A 46 1.35 5.11 -3.05
C VAL A 46 0.26 4.71 -2.05
N GLY A 47 -0.15 3.43 -2.05
CA GLY A 47 -1.11 2.90 -1.09
C GLY A 47 -0.66 3.12 0.37
N ILE A 48 0.59 2.81 0.67
CA ILE A 48 1.21 3.02 2.00
C ILE A 48 1.26 4.51 2.33
N ALA A 49 1.64 5.37 1.38
CA ALA A 49 1.68 6.82 1.58
C ALA A 49 0.32 7.39 2.00
N TYR A 50 -0.77 6.93 1.38
CA TYR A 50 -2.12 7.38 1.70
C TYR A 50 -2.67 6.76 2.99
N GLN A 51 -2.47 5.45 3.20
CA GLN A 51 -2.92 4.80 4.44
C GLN A 51 -2.15 5.30 5.66
N GLY A 52 -0.85 5.63 5.52
CA GLY A 52 0.00 6.13 6.60
C GLY A 52 -0.51 7.46 7.19
N VAL A 53 -1.05 8.34 6.36
CA VAL A 53 -1.68 9.61 6.83
C VAL A 53 -2.86 9.35 7.76
N GLN A 54 -3.61 8.27 7.56
CA GLN A 54 -4.78 7.96 8.39
C GLN A 54 -4.41 7.34 9.74
N LYS A 55 -3.29 6.59 9.80
CA LYS A 55 -2.90 5.82 11.00
C LYS A 55 -1.85 6.50 11.86
N ILE A 56 -0.97 7.31 11.27
CA ILE A 56 0.14 7.94 11.99
C ILE A 56 -0.24 9.37 12.34
N GLU A 57 -0.24 9.71 13.63
CA GLU A 57 -0.67 11.03 14.13
C GLU A 57 0.19 12.18 13.57
N TRP A 58 1.50 11.94 13.42
CA TRP A 58 2.43 12.88 12.81
C TRP A 58 2.17 13.07 11.30
N ALA A 59 1.87 11.98 10.59
CA ALA A 59 1.53 12.02 9.17
C ALA A 59 0.20 12.74 8.92
N ASN A 60 -0.75 12.66 9.85
CA ASN A 60 -2.01 13.39 9.79
C ASN A 60 -1.82 14.90 9.94
N LYS A 61 -0.87 15.34 10.80
CA LYS A 61 -0.53 16.77 10.94
C LYS A 61 0.14 17.35 9.69
N HIS A 62 0.94 16.55 8.98
CA HIS A 62 1.64 16.98 7.76
C HIS A 62 1.42 15.99 6.59
N PRO A 63 0.19 15.93 6.04
CA PRO A 63 -0.19 14.91 5.06
C PRO A 63 0.56 15.04 3.75
N LEU A 64 0.87 16.26 3.32
CA LEU A 64 1.67 16.53 2.13
C LEU A 64 3.11 16.06 2.31
N THR A 65 3.77 16.45 3.41
CA THR A 65 5.15 16.08 3.69
C THR A 65 5.32 14.57 3.83
N TRP A 66 4.40 13.89 4.52
CA TRP A 66 4.42 12.43 4.64
C TRP A 66 4.32 11.74 3.28
N LYS A 67 3.34 12.15 2.45
CA LYS A 67 3.16 11.59 1.11
C LYS A 67 4.38 11.84 0.23
N LEU A 68 4.89 13.07 0.23
CA LEU A 68 6.06 13.43 -0.57
C LEU A 68 7.27 12.61 -0.15
N MET A 69 7.55 12.54 1.15
CA MET A 69 8.69 11.79 1.67
C MET A 69 8.56 10.32 1.31
N THR A 70 7.40 9.70 1.56
CA THR A 70 7.16 8.28 1.27
C THR A 70 7.27 7.97 -0.22
N ILE A 71 6.76 8.83 -1.10
CA ILE A 71 6.81 8.62 -2.55
C ILE A 71 8.22 8.86 -3.09
N ILE A 72 8.87 9.95 -2.67
CA ILE A 72 10.23 10.31 -3.11
C ILE A 72 11.23 9.26 -2.65
N THR A 73 11.09 8.69 -1.46
CA THR A 73 12.00 7.63 -0.98
C THR A 73 11.58 6.25 -1.47
N GLY A 74 10.27 5.96 -1.50
CA GLY A 74 9.75 4.63 -1.79
C GLY A 74 9.83 4.24 -3.26
N MET A 75 9.63 5.19 -4.19
CA MET A 75 9.68 4.89 -5.63
C MET A 75 11.08 4.53 -6.13
N PRO A 76 12.17 5.26 -5.78
CA PRO A 76 13.52 4.87 -6.19
C PRO A 76 13.93 3.53 -5.58
N VAL A 77 13.55 3.28 -4.32
CA VAL A 77 13.83 2.02 -3.63
C VAL A 77 13.13 0.86 -4.35
N SER A 78 11.84 0.98 -4.68
CA SER A 78 11.14 -0.07 -5.40
C SER A 78 11.76 -0.33 -6.78
N TYR A 79 12.12 0.71 -7.53
CA TYR A 79 12.80 0.55 -8.82
C TYR A 79 14.17 -0.13 -8.70
N ALA A 80 14.96 0.24 -7.68
CA ALA A 80 16.25 -0.39 -7.43
C ALA A 80 16.13 -1.88 -7.10
N LEU A 81 15.11 -2.26 -6.32
CA LEU A 81 14.81 -3.65 -5.99
C LEU A 81 14.41 -4.46 -7.22
N VAL A 82 13.57 -3.88 -8.08
CA VAL A 82 13.14 -4.53 -9.33
C VAL A 82 14.30 -4.73 -10.30
N PHE A 83 15.21 -3.76 -10.43
CA PHE A 83 16.39 -3.92 -11.29
C PHE A 83 17.39 -4.95 -10.78
N ASN A 84 17.51 -5.13 -9.47
CA ASN A 84 18.38 -6.13 -8.84
C ASN A 84 17.62 -7.38 -8.39
N LEU A 85 16.66 -7.83 -9.21
CA LEU A 85 15.81 -9.00 -8.93
C LEU A 85 16.68 -10.26 -8.73
N SER A 86 16.95 -10.56 -7.46
CA SER A 86 17.70 -11.73 -7.01
C SER A 86 16.86 -12.50 -6.00
N LYS A 87 17.13 -13.79 -5.82
CA LYS A 87 16.43 -14.64 -4.83
C LYS A 87 16.40 -14.02 -3.44
N SER A 88 17.52 -13.40 -3.02
CA SER A 88 17.64 -12.69 -1.74
C SER A 88 16.75 -11.46 -1.64
N VAL A 89 16.55 -10.73 -2.75
CA VAL A 89 15.67 -9.55 -2.79
C VAL A 89 14.22 -9.97 -2.62
N VAL A 90 13.76 -11.01 -3.30
CA VAL A 90 12.38 -11.51 -3.15
C VAL A 90 12.07 -11.92 -1.71
N ILE A 91 13.02 -12.54 -1.01
CA ILE A 91 12.86 -12.90 0.41
C ILE A 91 12.76 -11.64 1.27
N LEU A 92 13.62 -10.64 1.03
CA LEU A 92 13.58 -9.37 1.74
C LEU A 92 12.25 -8.64 1.52
N GLU A 93 11.73 -8.65 0.30
CA GLU A 93 10.44 -8.08 -0.07
C GLU A 93 9.27 -8.75 0.63
N PHE A 94 9.31 -10.08 0.72
CA PHE A 94 8.31 -10.84 1.47
C PHE A 94 8.29 -10.45 2.95
N ILE A 95 9.47 -10.30 3.57
CA ILE A 95 9.61 -9.87 4.96
C ILE A 95 9.10 -8.43 5.14
N LEU A 96 9.47 -7.52 4.25
CA LEU A 96 8.98 -6.12 4.25
C LEU A 96 7.47 -6.05 4.12
N LEU A 97 6.88 -6.85 3.23
CA LEU A 97 5.43 -6.94 3.07
C LEU A 97 4.77 -7.48 4.35
N LEU A 98 5.33 -8.51 4.98
CA LEU A 98 4.82 -9.03 6.25
C LEU A 98 4.91 -8.01 7.37
N LEU A 99 6.02 -7.27 7.47
CA LEU A 99 6.20 -6.21 8.47
C LEU A 99 5.22 -5.06 8.22
N THR A 100 5.04 -4.64 6.97
CA THR A 100 4.10 -3.58 6.60
C THR A 100 2.67 -4.02 6.85
N ALA A 101 2.33 -5.25 6.48
CA ALA A 101 1.02 -5.84 6.77
C ALA A 101 0.80 -5.98 8.28
N TYR A 102 1.80 -6.38 9.05
CA TYR A 102 1.71 -6.42 10.51
C TYR A 102 1.50 -5.01 11.06
N PHE A 103 2.33 -4.03 10.69
CA PHE A 103 2.22 -2.67 11.21
C PHE A 103 0.90 -1.98 10.83
N PHE A 104 0.43 -2.19 9.60
CA PHE A 104 -0.83 -1.62 9.14
C PHE A 104 -2.04 -2.42 9.61
N PHE A 105 -2.04 -3.75 9.66
CA PHE A 105 -3.24 -4.53 9.99
C PHE A 105 -3.31 -4.97 11.45
N VAL A 106 -2.18 -5.03 12.17
CA VAL A 106 -2.16 -5.14 13.63
C VAL A 106 -2.33 -3.75 14.21
N GLU A 107 -3.56 -3.24 14.09
CA GLU A 107 -3.97 -2.11 14.91
C GLU A 107 -4.34 -2.64 16.30
N TRP A 108 -3.45 -2.33 17.24
CA TRP A 108 -3.80 -1.99 18.62
C TRP A 108 -5.16 -1.29 18.64
N GLN A 109 -6.06 -1.81 19.46
CA GLN A 109 -7.43 -1.34 19.67
C GLN A 109 -7.55 0.19 19.83
N LYS A 110 -7.62 0.95 18.73
CA LYS A 110 -8.10 2.33 18.77
C LYS A 110 -9.15 2.49 17.67
N LYS A 111 -10.38 2.22 18.11
CA LYS A 111 -11.70 2.55 17.57
C LYS A 111 -11.84 2.56 16.03
N PRO A 112 -12.83 1.85 15.46
CA PRO A 112 -13.25 2.16 14.11
C PRO A 112 -13.67 3.63 14.09
N ARG A 113 -13.01 4.46 13.28
CA ARG A 113 -13.45 5.81 12.96
C ARG A 113 -14.65 5.73 11.98
N GLY A 114 -15.60 4.86 12.31
CA GLY A 114 -16.84 4.59 11.57
C GLY A 114 -18.00 5.49 11.99
N SER A 115 -17.74 6.64 12.64
CA SER A 115 -18.78 7.63 12.95
C SER A 115 -18.65 8.94 12.18
N GLY A 116 -17.53 9.19 11.48
CA GLY A 116 -17.31 10.44 10.75
C GLY A 116 -17.70 10.37 9.26
N GLU A 117 -17.52 9.21 8.62
CA GLU A 117 -17.78 9.06 7.19
C GLU A 117 -19.28 8.95 6.89
N SER A 118 -20.03 8.21 7.72
CA SER A 118 -21.50 8.19 7.66
C SER A 118 -22.10 9.58 7.91
N GLN A 119 -21.47 10.38 8.78
CA GLN A 119 -21.95 11.72 9.08
C GLN A 119 -21.67 12.69 7.93
N LYS A 120 -20.50 12.60 7.28
CA LYS A 120 -20.19 13.35 6.04
C LYS A 120 -21.11 12.95 4.88
N ILE A 121 -21.36 11.64 4.69
CA ILE A 121 -22.26 11.14 3.64
C ILE A 121 -23.70 11.59 3.91
N ARG A 122 -24.16 11.57 5.17
CA ARG A 122 -25.47 12.12 5.57
C ARG A 122 -25.55 13.64 5.43
N ASP A 123 -24.47 14.38 5.64
CA ASP A 123 -24.41 15.82 5.42
C ASP A 123 -24.51 16.16 3.93
N ILE A 124 -23.84 15.37 3.07
CA ILE A 124 -23.93 15.49 1.61
C ILE A 124 -25.37 15.14 1.16
N GLU A 125 -25.96 14.05 1.65
CA GLU A 125 -27.35 13.67 1.35
C GLU A 125 -28.35 14.75 1.75
N LYS A 126 -28.17 15.37 2.93
CA LYS A 126 -29.00 16.50 3.38
C LYS A 126 -28.86 17.73 2.49
N LYS A 127 -27.64 18.08 2.06
CA LYS A 127 -27.42 19.20 1.14
C LYS A 127 -28.04 18.95 -0.23
N MET A 128 -28.06 17.70 -0.70
CA MET A 128 -28.72 17.35 -1.98
C MET A 128 -30.25 17.36 -1.90
N LYS A 129 -30.84 17.09 -0.73
CA LYS A 129 -32.30 17.21 -0.50
C LYS A 129 -32.81 18.66 -0.50
N GLN A 130 -31.94 19.67 -0.39
CA GLN A 130 -32.33 21.08 -0.50
C GLN A 130 -32.36 21.59 -1.95
N CYS A 131 -32.11 20.73 -2.95
CA CYS A 131 -32.13 21.08 -4.37
C CYS A 131 -33.40 20.63 -5.12
N CYS A 132 -34.49 20.29 -4.43
CA CYS A 132 -35.87 20.24 -4.97
C CYS A 132 -36.88 20.44 -3.84
#